data_AF-A0A9Q1GU61-F1
#
_entry.id   AF-A0A9Q1GU61-F1
#
_cell.length_a   1.000
_cell.length_b   1.000
_cell.length_c   1.000
_cell.angle_alpha   90.00
_cell.angle_beta   90.00
_cell.angle_gamma   90.00
#
_symmetry.space_group_name_H-M   'P 1'
#
loop_
_entity.id
_entity.type
_entity.pdbx_description
1 polymer ?
#
loop_
_entity_poly.entity_id
_entity_poly.type
_entity_poly.pdbx_seq_one_letter_code
_entity_poly.pdbx_strand_id
1 'polypeptide(L)'
;MRLSCSGCCLLLSSLLFVLLKPSLSIKKSYVVYLGGHSNEEEMSEFYRNQVKELHYDFLASYVGSRDHAKDAILYSYTRHINGFAAILDEETAADISKHPNVITIFPNKGRKLHTTRSWMFLGLENNGVVPPDSIWKKAGFGEDVIIANLDTGQFHSYQNFWFYYF
;
A
#
# COMPACT_ATOMS: atom_id res chain seq x y z
N MET A 1 62.99 -6.43 11.10
CA MET A 1 61.86 -6.70 12.01
C MET A 1 60.84 -7.54 11.22
N ARG A 2 60.75 -8.86 11.48
CA ARG A 2 59.84 -9.75 10.74
C ARG A 2 58.47 -9.69 11.42
N LEU A 3 57.48 -9.12 10.75
CA LEU A 3 56.09 -9.15 11.21
C LEU A 3 55.63 -10.62 11.26
N SER A 4 55.21 -11.09 12.43
CA SER A 4 54.69 -12.45 12.62
C SER A 4 53.41 -12.64 11.80
N CYS A 5 53.28 -13.79 11.14
CA CYS A 5 52.12 -14.21 10.32
C CYS A 5 50.79 -14.04 11.07
N SER A 6 50.81 -14.20 12.40
CA SER A 6 49.64 -14.05 13.26
C SER A 6 49.08 -12.62 13.30
N GLY A 7 49.93 -11.59 13.15
CA GLY A 7 49.49 -10.20 13.13
C GLY A 7 48.77 -9.82 11.82
N CYS A 8 49.20 -10.42 10.71
CA CYS A 8 48.55 -10.22 9.41
C CYS A 8 47.14 -10.82 9.38
N CYS A 9 46.95 -12.02 9.94
CA CYS A 9 45.64 -12.67 10.03
C CYS A 9 44.65 -11.88 10.89
N LEU A 10 45.10 -11.26 11.99
CA LEU A 10 44.26 -10.44 12.84
C LEU A 10 43.84 -9.12 12.16
N LEU A 11 44.73 -8.50 11.38
CA LEU A 11 44.42 -7.30 10.60
C LEU A 11 43.47 -7.60 9.42
N LEU A 12 43.65 -8.73 8.74
CA LEU A 12 42.75 -9.21 7.69
C LEU A 12 41.35 -9.53 8.25
N SER A 13 41.31 -10.19 9.41
CA SER A 13 40.07 -10.46 10.16
C SER A 13 39.35 -9.17 10.54
N SER A 14 40.05 -8.18 11.12
CA SER A 14 39.43 -6.91 11.50
C SER A 14 38.94 -6.12 10.29
N LEU A 15 39.66 -6.17 9.17
CA LEU A 15 39.26 -5.51 7.93
C LEU A 15 37.97 -6.14 7.35
N LEU A 16 37.82 -7.46 7.46
CA LEU A 16 36.62 -8.18 7.04
C LEU A 16 35.40 -7.77 7.88
N PHE A 17 35.54 -7.64 9.19
CA PHE A 17 34.45 -7.16 10.07
C PHE A 17 34.04 -5.71 9.80
N VAL A 18 34.96 -4.84 9.37
CA VAL A 18 34.62 -3.45 8.98
C VAL A 18 33.87 -3.38 7.66
N LEU A 19 34.12 -4.34 6.75
CA LEU A 19 33.41 -4.48 5.47
C LEU A 19 32.00 -5.08 5.64
N LEU A 20 31.81 -5.97 6.62
CA LEU A 20 30.51 -6.50 7.02
C LEU A 20 29.77 -5.49 7.91
N LYS A 21 29.25 -4.41 7.30
CA LYS A 21 28.28 -3.56 8.00
C LYS A 21 26.97 -4.34 8.18
N PRO A 22 26.45 -4.50 9.40
CA PRO A 22 25.07 -4.95 9.56
C PRO A 22 24.17 -3.89 8.93
N SER A 23 23.52 -4.21 7.81
CA SER A 23 22.42 -3.41 7.31
C SER A 23 21.25 -3.62 8.27
N LEU A 24 20.93 -2.61 9.07
CA LEU A 24 19.64 -2.60 9.75
C LEU A 24 18.59 -2.36 8.67
N SER A 25 17.96 -3.44 8.22
CA SER A 25 16.96 -3.40 7.19
C SER A 25 15.65 -2.83 7.76
N ILE A 26 15.45 -1.52 7.60
CA ILE A 26 14.23 -0.85 8.09
C ILE A 26 13.07 -1.28 7.19
N LYS A 27 12.19 -2.12 7.73
CA LYS A 27 10.95 -2.49 7.04
C LYS A 27 9.98 -1.33 7.01
N LYS A 28 9.38 -1.09 5.84
CA LYS A 28 8.36 -0.06 5.59
C LYS A 28 7.17 -0.70 4.87
N SER A 29 6.03 -0.02 4.87
CA SER A 29 4.89 -0.46 4.07
C SER A 29 5.06 -0.02 2.62
N TYR A 30 4.83 -0.94 1.69
CA TYR A 30 4.84 -0.72 0.24
C TYR A 30 3.55 -1.24 -0.37
N VAL A 31 3.12 -0.63 -1.47
CA VAL A 31 2.07 -1.14 -2.36
C VAL A 31 2.74 -1.71 -3.59
N VAL A 32 2.45 -2.98 -3.90
CA VAL A 32 2.82 -3.66 -5.14
C VAL A 32 1.60 -3.67 -6.05
N TYR A 33 1.70 -3.01 -7.20
CA TYR A 33 0.62 -2.91 -8.19
C TYR A 33 0.89 -3.84 -9.38
N LEU A 34 -0.05 -4.74 -9.64
CA LEU A 34 0.02 -5.79 -10.67
C LEU A 34 -0.91 -5.52 -11.87
N GLY A 35 -1.72 -4.46 -11.82
CA GLY A 35 -2.64 -4.08 -12.90
C GLY A 35 -4.11 -4.07 -12.50
N GLY A 36 -4.98 -4.02 -13.50
CA GLY A 36 -6.43 -4.10 -13.32
C GLY A 36 -6.96 -5.49 -13.63
N HIS A 37 -8.08 -5.87 -13.00
CA HIS A 37 -8.88 -7.01 -13.44
C HIS A 37 -9.69 -6.63 -14.68
N SER A 38 -9.80 -7.54 -15.65
CA SER A 38 -10.28 -7.20 -17.00
C SER A 38 -11.77 -7.45 -17.20
N ASN A 39 -12.40 -8.30 -16.39
CA ASN A 39 -13.78 -8.75 -16.62
C ASN A 39 -14.66 -8.56 -15.37
N GLU A 40 -15.92 -8.18 -15.58
CA GLU A 40 -16.92 -8.04 -14.50
C GLU A 40 -17.31 -9.39 -13.86
N GLU A 41 -17.10 -10.50 -14.58
CA GLU A 41 -17.31 -11.88 -14.10
C GLU A 41 -16.30 -12.30 -13.01
N GLU A 42 -15.18 -11.58 -12.90
CA GLU A 42 -14.11 -11.75 -11.90
C GLU A 42 -14.51 -11.18 -10.51
N MET A 43 -15.80 -10.96 -10.27
CA MET A 43 -16.33 -10.37 -9.02
C MET A 43 -16.92 -11.37 -8.02
N SER A 44 -16.79 -12.68 -8.25
CA SER A 44 -17.19 -13.68 -7.24
C SER A 44 -16.24 -13.69 -6.04
N GLU A 45 -16.75 -14.03 -4.83
CA GLU A 45 -15.90 -14.21 -3.64
C GLU A 45 -14.83 -15.29 -3.86
N PHE A 46 -15.19 -16.34 -4.61
CA PHE A 46 -14.27 -17.41 -4.98
C PHE A 46 -13.06 -16.89 -5.76
N TYR A 47 -13.29 -16.10 -6.82
CA TYR A 47 -12.23 -15.51 -7.60
C TYR A 47 -11.36 -14.57 -6.75
N ARG A 48 -11.96 -13.73 -5.91
CA ARG A 48 -11.22 -12.84 -5.01
C ARG A 48 -10.31 -13.60 -4.05
N ASN A 49 -10.79 -14.72 -3.50
CA ASN A 49 -9.98 -15.57 -2.65
C ASN A 49 -8.84 -16.21 -3.43
N GLN A 50 -9.07 -16.63 -4.68
CA GLN A 50 -8.02 -17.16 -5.53
C GLN A 50 -6.91 -16.12 -5.81
N VAL A 51 -7.28 -14.89 -6.16
CA VAL A 51 -6.32 -13.79 -6.35
C VAL A 51 -5.53 -13.51 -5.07
N LYS A 52 -6.21 -13.50 -3.92
CA LYS A 52 -5.55 -13.34 -2.62
C LYS A 52 -4.53 -14.45 -2.35
N GLU A 53 -4.87 -15.71 -2.65
CA GLU A 53 -3.93 -16.82 -2.50
C GLU A 53 -2.72 -16.66 -3.45
N LEU A 54 -2.92 -16.16 -4.67
CA LEU A 54 -1.85 -15.85 -5.61
C LEU A 54 -0.94 -14.72 -5.14
N HIS A 55 -1.45 -13.72 -4.42
CA HIS A 55 -0.59 -12.70 -3.80
C HIS A 55 0.35 -13.30 -2.75
N TYR A 56 -0.15 -14.24 -1.94
CA TYR A 56 0.69 -14.94 -0.97
C TYR A 56 1.77 -15.77 -1.67
N ASP A 57 1.43 -16.48 -2.76
CA ASP A 57 2.41 -17.25 -3.54
C ASP A 57 3.46 -16.32 -4.18
N PHE A 58 3.00 -15.20 -4.74
CA PHE A 58 3.87 -14.21 -5.33
C PHE A 58 4.88 -13.70 -4.30
N LEU A 59 4.43 -13.21 -3.14
CA LEU A 59 5.35 -12.65 -2.16
C LEU A 59 6.23 -13.73 -1.52
N ALA A 60 5.72 -14.95 -1.34
CA ALA A 60 6.50 -16.08 -0.80
C ALA A 60 7.76 -16.36 -1.62
N SER A 61 7.73 -16.11 -2.93
CA SER A 61 8.91 -16.25 -3.80
C SER A 61 10.06 -15.27 -3.48
N TYR A 62 9.78 -14.19 -2.75
CA TYR A 62 10.76 -13.19 -2.31
C TYR A 62 11.12 -13.31 -0.82
N VAL A 63 10.15 -13.69 0.02
CA VAL A 63 10.35 -13.75 1.48
C VAL A 63 10.63 -15.17 2.01
N GLY A 64 10.71 -16.16 1.12
CA GLY A 64 11.15 -17.52 1.40
C GLY A 64 10.11 -18.47 1.98
N SER A 65 8.94 -17.99 2.42
CA SER A 65 7.84 -18.86 2.86
C SER A 65 6.47 -18.21 2.71
N ARG A 66 5.44 -19.05 2.58
CA ARG A 66 4.04 -18.59 2.52
C ARG A 66 3.58 -17.97 3.83
N ASP A 67 4.06 -18.46 4.97
CA ASP A 67 3.72 -17.92 6.29
C ASP A 67 4.31 -16.50 6.45
N HIS A 68 5.58 -16.30 6.07
CA HIS A 68 6.17 -14.96 6.05
C HIS A 68 5.44 -14.00 5.09
N ALA A 69 4.96 -14.50 3.94
CA ALA A 69 4.18 -13.70 3.02
C ALA A 69 2.83 -13.29 3.64
N LYS A 70 2.14 -14.21 4.33
CA LYS A 70 0.88 -13.93 5.05
C LYS A 70 1.07 -12.92 6.17
N ASP A 71 2.15 -13.03 6.92
CA ASP A 71 2.49 -12.09 8.00
C ASP A 71 2.88 -10.71 7.46
N ALA A 72 3.54 -10.65 6.31
CA ALA A 72 3.99 -9.41 5.70
C ALA A 72 2.87 -8.66 4.97
N ILE A 73 1.91 -9.35 4.35
CA ILE A 73 0.81 -8.73 3.60
C ILE A 73 -0.22 -8.15 4.57
N LEU A 74 -0.36 -6.83 4.51
CA LEU A 74 -1.35 -6.05 5.26
C LEU A 74 -2.73 -6.12 4.59
N TYR A 75 -2.74 -6.07 3.25
CA TYR A 75 -3.97 -6.03 2.47
C TYR A 75 -3.77 -6.56 1.05
N SER A 76 -4.78 -7.26 0.52
CA SER A 76 -4.82 -7.71 -0.87
C SER A 76 -5.93 -6.98 -1.62
N TYR A 77 -5.56 -6.23 -2.65
CA TYR A 77 -6.49 -5.61 -3.59
C TYR A 77 -6.88 -6.65 -4.64
N THR A 78 -8.13 -7.12 -4.60
CA THR A 78 -8.62 -8.23 -5.45
C THR A 78 -9.84 -7.87 -6.28
N ARG A 79 -10.20 -6.58 -6.32
CA ARG A 79 -11.43 -6.10 -6.99
C ARG A 79 -11.12 -5.57 -8.37
N HIS A 80 -11.08 -4.26 -8.53
CA HIS A 80 -10.73 -3.63 -9.81
C HIS A 80 -9.22 -3.49 -9.99
N ILE A 81 -8.51 -3.43 -8.86
CA ILE A 81 -7.05 -3.34 -8.77
C ILE A 81 -6.56 -4.71 -8.33
N ASN A 82 -5.55 -5.22 -9.03
CA ASN A 82 -4.75 -6.39 -8.67
C ASN A 82 -3.45 -5.91 -8.01
N GLY A 83 -3.17 -6.40 -6.81
CA GLY A 83 -1.97 -6.04 -6.05
C GLY A 83 -2.15 -6.19 -4.55
N PHE A 84 -1.13 -5.83 -3.79
CA PHE A 84 -1.18 -5.94 -2.32
C PHE A 84 -0.31 -4.89 -1.64
N ALA A 85 -0.65 -4.60 -0.38
CA ALA A 85 0.19 -3.82 0.52
C ALA A 85 0.93 -4.77 1.47
N ALA A 86 2.24 -4.60 1.62
CA ALA A 86 3.07 -5.45 2.48
C ALA A 86 4.15 -4.65 3.23
N ILE A 87 4.59 -5.20 4.36
CA ILE A 87 5.75 -4.72 5.12
C ILE A 87 7.00 -5.37 4.54
N LEU A 88 7.81 -4.58 3.84
CA LEU A 88 9.01 -5.02 3.13
C LEU A 88 10.19 -4.15 3.53
N ASP A 89 11.39 -4.72 3.49
CA ASP A 89 12.59 -3.91 3.39
C ASP A 89 12.81 -3.40 1.96
N GLU A 90 13.71 -2.43 1.85
CA GLU A 90 13.99 -1.72 0.60
C GLU A 90 14.64 -2.61 -0.46
N GLU A 91 15.43 -3.60 -0.05
CA GLU A 91 16.06 -4.57 -0.96
C GLU A 91 15.00 -5.50 -1.57
N THR A 92 14.15 -6.09 -0.73
CA THR A 92 13.03 -6.93 -1.18
C THR A 92 12.07 -6.14 -2.09
N ALA A 93 11.76 -4.89 -1.73
CA ALA A 93 10.94 -4.01 -2.55
C ALA A 93 11.60 -3.72 -3.91
N ALA A 94 12.90 -3.45 -3.93
CA ALA A 94 13.65 -3.24 -5.16
C ALA A 94 13.72 -4.50 -6.04
N ASP A 95 13.81 -5.68 -5.44
CA ASP A 95 13.81 -6.94 -6.19
C ASP A 95 12.43 -7.26 -6.78
N ILE A 96 11.35 -7.07 -6.01
CA ILE A 96 9.97 -7.19 -6.52
C ILE A 96 9.74 -6.21 -7.69
N SER A 97 10.29 -4.99 -7.63
CA SER A 97 10.13 -3.98 -8.69
C SER A 97 10.64 -4.43 -10.08
N LYS A 98 11.54 -5.42 -10.12
CA LYS A 98 12.15 -5.94 -11.35
C LYS A 98 11.30 -7.03 -12.00
N HIS A 99 10.27 -7.53 -11.32
CA HIS A 99 9.44 -8.61 -11.82
C HIS A 99 8.59 -8.15 -13.02
N PRO A 100 8.51 -8.93 -14.12
CA PRO A 100 7.85 -8.50 -15.36
C PRO A 100 6.36 -8.19 -15.19
N ASN A 101 5.68 -8.84 -14.24
CA ASN A 101 4.26 -8.62 -13.97
C ASN A 101 4.00 -7.50 -12.94
N VAL A 102 5.05 -6.90 -12.35
CA VAL A 102 4.88 -5.76 -11.43
C VAL A 102 4.91 -4.48 -12.26
N ILE A 103 3.80 -3.74 -12.24
CA ILE A 103 3.68 -2.48 -12.97
C ILE A 103 4.40 -1.37 -12.19
N THR A 104 4.16 -1.29 -10.88
CA THR A 104 4.90 -0.35 -10.02
C THR A 104 4.88 -0.83 -8.58
N ILE A 105 5.90 -0.44 -7.83
CA ILE A 105 5.94 -0.52 -6.37
C ILE A 105 6.22 0.85 -5.80
N PHE A 106 5.53 1.24 -4.73
CA PHE A 106 5.76 2.53 -4.08
C PHE A 106 5.51 2.47 -2.58
N PRO A 107 6.16 3.33 -1.77
CA PRO A 107 5.92 3.39 -0.34
C PRO A 107 4.44 3.69 -0.06
N ASN A 108 3.82 2.87 0.78
CA ASN A 108 2.48 3.12 1.29
C ASN A 108 2.54 4.28 2.29
N LYS A 109 1.92 5.40 1.94
CA LYS A 109 1.89 6.61 2.78
C LYS A 109 0.49 6.82 3.32
N GLY A 110 0.37 6.90 4.64
CA GLY A 110 -0.82 7.41 5.30
C GLY A 110 -1.17 8.81 4.77
N ARG A 111 -2.45 9.03 4.49
CA ARG A 111 -3.01 10.31 4.03
C ARG A 111 -3.99 10.82 5.07
N LYS A 112 -3.67 11.96 5.70
CA LYS A 112 -4.59 12.60 6.64
C LYS A 112 -5.92 12.90 5.94
N LEU A 113 -7.01 12.35 6.46
CA LEU A 113 -8.36 12.62 5.95
C LEU A 113 -8.68 14.11 6.16
N HIS A 114 -9.05 14.79 5.08
CA HIS A 114 -9.29 16.24 5.12
C HIS A 114 -10.75 16.59 5.44
N THR A 115 -11.71 15.75 5.07
CA THR A 115 -13.15 15.98 5.26
C THR A 115 -13.90 14.66 5.38
N THR A 116 -14.95 14.60 6.20
CA THR A 116 -15.89 13.45 6.23
C THR A 116 -17.34 13.87 5.96
N ARG A 117 -17.56 15.16 5.64
CA ARG A 117 -18.87 15.74 5.29
C ARG A 117 -18.69 16.93 4.34
N SER A 118 -17.97 16.70 3.24
CA SER A 118 -17.65 17.74 2.25
C SER A 118 -18.86 18.56 1.82
N TRP A 119 -20.02 17.92 1.63
CA TRP A 119 -21.26 18.60 1.25
C TRP A 119 -21.75 19.60 2.31
N MET A 120 -21.68 19.23 3.59
CA MET A 120 -22.06 20.10 4.69
C MET A 120 -21.02 21.20 4.94
N PHE A 121 -19.73 20.91 4.76
CA PHE A 121 -18.65 21.89 4.83
C PHE A 121 -18.78 22.98 3.76
N LEU A 122 -19.18 22.60 2.55
CA LEU A 122 -19.39 23.51 1.42
C LEU A 122 -20.76 24.23 1.45
N GLY A 123 -21.60 23.98 2.46
CA GLY A 123 -22.94 24.56 2.57
C GLY A 123 -23.88 24.15 1.42
N LEU A 124 -23.61 23.00 0.81
CA LEU A 124 -24.36 22.50 -0.34
C LEU A 124 -25.68 21.87 0.08
N GLU A 125 -25.71 21.24 1.24
CA GLU A 125 -26.92 20.72 1.87
C GLU A 125 -26.85 20.84 3.40
N ASN A 126 -28.02 20.82 4.04
CA ASN A 126 -28.15 20.70 5.48
C ASN A 126 -29.18 19.59 5.78
N ASN A 127 -28.72 18.47 6.33
CA ASN A 127 -29.53 17.29 6.65
C ASN A 127 -30.39 16.79 5.47
N GLY A 128 -29.79 16.71 4.27
CA GLY A 128 -30.47 16.24 3.04
C GLY A 128 -31.41 17.28 2.41
N VAL A 129 -31.46 18.50 2.93
CA VAL A 129 -32.22 19.62 2.36
C VAL A 129 -31.26 20.61 1.72
N VAL A 130 -31.52 21.00 0.47
CA VAL A 130 -30.76 22.02 -0.27
C VAL A 130 -31.34 23.40 0.02
N PRO A 131 -30.61 24.30 0.71
CA PRO A 131 -31.09 25.65 0.97
C PRO A 131 -31.34 26.46 -0.32
N PRO A 132 -32.33 27.38 -0.34
CA PRO A 132 -32.61 28.22 -1.51
C PRO A 132 -31.41 29.07 -1.97
N ASP A 133 -30.55 29.47 -1.03
CA ASP A 133 -29.36 30.30 -1.23
C ASP A 133 -28.07 29.48 -1.41
N SER A 134 -28.16 28.16 -1.44
CA SER A 134 -27.02 27.25 -1.65
C SER A 134 -26.34 27.47 -3.01
N ILE A 135 -25.07 27.08 -3.07
CA ILE A 135 -24.30 27.14 -4.32
C ILE A 135 -24.92 26.22 -5.39
N TRP A 136 -25.52 25.08 -5.01
CA TRP A 136 -26.25 24.22 -5.95
C TRP A 136 -27.36 24.96 -6.70
N LYS A 137 -28.21 25.71 -5.99
CA LYS A 137 -29.28 26.48 -6.62
C LYS A 137 -28.74 27.61 -7.48
N LYS A 138 -27.70 28.32 -7.01
CA LYS A 138 -27.07 29.42 -7.75
C LYS A 138 -26.35 28.96 -9.01
N ALA A 139 -25.77 27.76 -8.99
CA ALA A 139 -25.05 27.17 -10.12
C ALA A 139 -25.92 26.28 -11.03
N GLY A 140 -27.25 26.33 -10.91
CA GLY A 140 -28.14 25.51 -11.74
C GLY A 140 -27.92 24.00 -11.55
N PHE A 141 -27.53 23.56 -10.35
CA PHE A 141 -27.11 22.20 -10.03
C PHE A 141 -25.93 21.66 -10.85
N GLY A 142 -25.17 22.54 -11.52
CA GLY A 142 -24.09 22.14 -12.41
C GLY A 142 -24.63 21.60 -13.74
N GLU A 143 -25.72 22.17 -14.27
CA GLU A 143 -26.19 21.89 -15.64
C GLU A 143 -25.01 21.95 -16.63
N ASP A 144 -24.86 20.89 -17.42
CA ASP A 144 -23.76 20.66 -18.37
C ASP A 144 -22.34 20.65 -17.77
N VAL A 145 -22.19 20.51 -16.44
CA VAL A 145 -20.89 20.47 -15.74
C VAL A 145 -20.80 19.26 -14.81
N ILE A 146 -19.77 18.43 -15.01
CA ILE A 146 -19.42 17.37 -14.07
C ILE A 146 -18.43 17.91 -13.04
N ILE A 147 -18.86 18.00 -11.78
CA ILE A 147 -18.00 18.35 -10.65
C ILE A 147 -17.66 17.07 -9.87
N ALA A 148 -16.44 16.56 -10.08
CA ALA A 148 -15.93 15.43 -9.31
C ALA A 148 -15.32 15.92 -7.99
N ASN A 149 -15.85 15.47 -6.87
CA ASN A 149 -15.25 15.67 -5.55
C ASN A 149 -14.58 14.37 -5.11
N LEU A 150 -13.25 14.35 -5.04
CA LEU A 150 -12.49 13.22 -4.52
C LEU A 150 -12.31 13.39 -3.01
N ASP A 151 -13.28 12.91 -2.25
CA ASP A 151 -13.17 12.85 -0.80
C ASP A 151 -12.52 11.52 -0.39
N THR A 152 -11.63 11.55 0.61
CA THR A 152 -11.00 10.33 1.17
C THR A 152 -11.94 9.56 2.11
N GLY A 153 -13.26 9.66 1.88
CA GLY A 153 -14.33 9.32 2.82
C GLY A 153 -14.12 8.01 3.59
N GLN A 154 -14.44 8.02 4.87
CA GLN A 154 -14.38 6.84 5.74
C GLN A 154 -15.58 5.91 5.45
N PHE A 155 -15.32 4.69 5.00
CA PHE A 155 -16.33 3.65 4.86
C PHE A 155 -16.70 3.09 6.25
N HIS A 156 -17.95 3.27 6.67
CA HIS A 156 -18.45 2.74 7.94
C HIS A 156 -19.01 1.33 7.70
N SER A 157 -18.17 0.30 7.82
CA SER A 157 -18.63 -1.03 8.18
C SER A 157 -17.77 -1.57 9.32
N TYR A 158 -18.42 -1.85 10.44
CA TYR A 158 -17.97 -2.48 11.69
C TYR A 158 -17.55 -1.55 12.85
N GLN A 159 -18.36 -1.61 13.92
CA GLN A 159 -18.10 -1.04 15.24
C GLN A 159 -16.95 -1.80 15.91
N ASN A 160 -16.05 -1.03 16.53
CA ASN A 160 -14.99 -1.48 17.43
C ASN A 160 -13.78 -2.11 16.76
N PHE A 161 -12.91 -1.32 16.13
CA PHE A 161 -11.47 -1.58 16.20
C PHE A 161 -10.69 -0.26 16.13
N TRP A 162 -9.95 0.01 17.20
CA TRP A 162 -8.87 0.98 17.21
C TRP A 162 -7.69 0.37 16.43
N PHE A 163 -7.42 0.80 15.20
CA PHE A 163 -6.06 0.80 14.67
C PHE A 163 -5.89 1.90 13.62
N TYR A 164 -4.72 2.54 13.74
CA TYR A 164 -4.00 3.30 12.74
C TYR A 164 -4.32 2.88 11.30
N TYR A 165 -4.75 3.84 10.48
CA TYR A 165 -4.59 4.06 9.04
C TYR A 165 -5.64 5.17 8.75
N PHE A 166 -5.29 6.43 8.51
CA PHE A 166 -4.26 6.99 7.64
C PHE A 166 -3.53 8.17 8.27
#